data_AF-A0A2H5UZM9-F1
#
_entry.id   AF-A0A2H5UZM9-F1
#
_cell.length_a   1.000
_cell.length_b   1.000
_cell.length_c   1.000
_cell.angle_alpha   90.00
_cell.angle_beta   90.00
_cell.angle_gamma   90.00
#
_symmetry.space_group_name_H-M   'P 1'
#
loop_
_entity.id
_entity.type
_entity.pdbx_description
1 polymer ?
#
loop_
_entity_poly.entity_id
_entity_poly.type
_entity_poly.pdbx_seq_one_letter_code
_entity_poly.pdbx_strand_id
1 'polypeptide(L)'
;MAGESWFKQIPQVLAVLSYEGDYHYVDRLGYSHSKDLALYYLREAMRAFQALKRSPPKDMDSEVRDMIDKIDANYLDYEIENLKKIESTQELREILSLICAKALAIASKFVGRE
;
A
#
# COMPACT_ATOMS: atom_id res chain seq x y z
N MET A 1 16.11 -8.20 -18.41
CA MET A 1 14.87 -7.39 -18.43
C MET A 1 14.82 -6.68 -17.08
N ALA A 2 14.89 -5.35 -17.06
CA ALA A 2 14.81 -4.60 -15.80
C ALA A 2 13.47 -4.93 -15.14
N GLY A 3 13.52 -5.44 -13.90
CA GLY A 3 12.35 -5.89 -13.17
C GLY A 3 11.38 -4.74 -12.98
N GLU A 4 10.32 -4.70 -13.78
CA GLU A 4 9.10 -4.01 -13.40
C GLU A 4 8.68 -4.61 -12.07
N SER A 5 8.76 -3.80 -11.02
CA SER A 5 8.31 -4.21 -9.71
C SER A 5 6.83 -4.58 -9.84
N TRP A 6 6.50 -5.85 -9.59
CA TRP A 6 5.12 -6.36 -9.52
C TRP A 6 4.23 -5.59 -8.54
N PHE A 7 4.79 -4.64 -7.79
CA PHE A 7 4.17 -3.87 -6.74
C PHE A 7 4.41 -2.37 -6.94
N LYS A 8 3.43 -1.74 -7.56
CA LYS A 8 3.30 -0.32 -7.85
C LYS A 8 2.11 0.30 -7.12
N GLN A 9 0.96 -0.38 -7.04
CA GLN A 9 -0.26 0.23 -6.47
C GLN A 9 -0.49 -0.09 -4.99
N ILE A 10 -0.10 -1.27 -4.50
CA ILE A 10 -0.11 -1.56 -3.06
C ILE A 10 0.68 -0.50 -2.27
N PRO A 11 1.91 -0.09 -2.68
CA PRO A 11 2.60 1.02 -2.03
C PRO A 11 1.84 2.35 -2.06
N GLN A 12 1.11 2.66 -3.15
CA GLN A 12 0.32 3.89 -3.26
C GLN A 12 -0.88 3.87 -2.31
N VAL A 13 -1.58 2.74 -2.21
CA VAL A 13 -2.67 2.55 -1.24
C VAL A 13 -2.17 2.81 0.17
N LEU A 14 -1.06 2.17 0.56
CA LEU A 14 -0.47 2.35 1.89
C LEU A 14 -0.04 3.80 2.14
N ALA A 15 0.56 4.46 1.14
CA ALA A 15 0.99 5.85 1.25
C ALA A 15 -0.19 6.81 1.46
N VAL A 16 -1.27 6.63 0.72
CA VAL A 16 -2.51 7.41 0.87
C VAL A 16 -3.12 7.22 2.25
N LEU A 17 -3.13 5.99 2.76
CA LEU A 17 -3.63 5.70 4.12
C LEU A 17 -2.77 6.34 5.21
N SER A 18 -1.50 6.64 4.91
CA SER A 18 -0.58 7.34 5.81
C SER A 18 -0.54 8.85 5.61
N TYR A 19 -1.47 9.42 4.83
CA TYR A 19 -1.53 10.87 4.57
C TYR A 19 -1.55 11.71 5.86
N GLU A 20 -2.32 11.30 6.87
CA GLU A 20 -2.43 12.01 8.15
C GLU A 20 -1.30 11.65 9.14
N GLY A 21 -0.23 11.01 8.67
CA GLY A 21 0.90 10.58 9.51
C GLY A 21 0.66 9.29 10.29
N ASP A 22 -0.40 8.54 9.97
CA ASP A 22 -0.66 7.23 10.56
C ASP A 22 -0.08 6.09 9.69
N TYR A 23 1.01 5.48 10.17
CA TYR A 23 1.75 4.45 9.44
C TYR A 23 1.37 3.01 9.82
N HIS A 24 0.33 2.80 10.62
CA HIS A 24 0.06 1.47 11.18
C HIS A 24 -0.16 0.37 10.12
N TYR A 25 -0.74 0.68 8.96
CA TYR A 25 -0.90 -0.31 7.87
C TYR A 25 0.46 -0.69 7.25
N VAL A 26 1.37 0.27 7.13
CA VAL A 26 2.75 0.04 6.65
C VAL A 26 3.49 -0.83 7.66
N ASP A 27 3.41 -0.50 8.94
CA ASP A 27 4.12 -1.21 10.01
C ASP A 27 3.63 -2.64 10.16
N ARG A 28 2.30 -2.84 10.21
CA ARG A 28 1.69 -4.18 10.30
C ARG A 28 2.11 -5.06 9.13
N LEU A 29 2.11 -4.51 7.91
CA LEU A 29 2.53 -5.26 6.73
C LEU A 29 4.02 -5.60 6.80
N GLY A 30 4.87 -4.64 7.19
CA GLY A 30 6.31 -4.83 7.33
C GLY A 30 6.71 -5.86 8.40
N TYR A 31 5.91 -6.01 9.45
CA TYR A 31 6.13 -7.00 10.51
C TYR A 31 5.54 -8.39 10.22
N SER A 32 4.98 -8.60 9.03
CA SER A 32 4.41 -9.90 8.65
C SER A 32 5.49 -10.95 8.45
N HIS A 33 5.40 -12.04 9.20
CA HIS A 33 6.31 -13.19 9.11
C HIS A 33 5.73 -14.36 8.30
N SER A 34 4.48 -14.26 7.85
CA SER A 34 3.82 -15.27 7.02
C SER A 34 2.98 -14.63 5.93
N LYS A 35 2.74 -15.38 4.86
CA LYS A 35 1.89 -14.96 3.74
C LYS A 35 0.45 -14.70 4.18
N ASP A 36 -0.09 -15.57 5.03
CA ASP A 36 -1.45 -15.42 5.55
C ASP A 36 -1.61 -14.13 6.37
N LEU A 37 -0.60 -13.80 7.18
CA LEU A 37 -0.60 -12.57 7.96
C LEU A 37 -0.46 -11.32 7.08
N ALA A 38 0.40 -11.38 6.05
CA ALA A 38 0.54 -10.31 5.08
C ALA A 38 -0.78 -10.06 4.31
N LEU A 39 -1.45 -11.12 3.86
CA LEU A 39 -2.75 -11.03 3.19
C LEU A 39 -3.85 -10.53 4.15
N TYR A 40 -3.80 -10.93 5.43
CA TYR A 40 -4.70 -10.42 6.45
C TYR A 40 -4.56 -8.90 6.62
N TYR A 41 -3.34 -8.38 6.73
CA TYR A 41 -3.10 -6.94 6.89
C TYR A 41 -3.36 -6.15 5.60
N LEU A 42 -3.05 -6.71 4.43
CA LEU A 42 -3.46 -6.12 3.16
C LEU A 42 -4.98 -5.99 3.07
N ARG A 43 -5.74 -7.00 3.49
CA ARG A 43 -7.20 -6.93 3.55
C ARG A 43 -7.69 -5.80 4.47
N GLU A 44 -7.04 -5.58 5.62
CA GLU A 44 -7.36 -4.45 6.50
C GLU A 44 -7.09 -3.11 5.82
N ALA A 45 -5.92 -2.95 5.19
CA ALA A 45 -5.56 -1.74 4.44
C ALA A 45 -6.53 -1.47 3.28
N MET A 46 -6.89 -2.48 2.49
CA MET A 46 -7.84 -2.32 1.39
C MET A 46 -9.22 -1.87 1.87
N ARG A 47 -9.68 -2.35 3.02
CA ARG A 47 -10.95 -1.91 3.62
C ARG A 47 -10.89 -0.44 4.02
N ALA A 48 -9.80 -0.03 4.65
CA ALA A 48 -9.57 1.37 5.02
C ALA A 48 -9.52 2.27 3.77
N PHE A 49 -8.85 1.80 2.73
CA PHE A 49 -8.75 2.52 1.46
C PHE A 49 -10.11 2.68 0.79
N GLN A 50 -10.94 1.64 0.78
CA GLN A 50 -12.32 1.73 0.28
C GLN A 50 -13.16 2.73 1.09
N ALA A 51 -13.00 2.76 2.40
CA ALA A 51 -13.69 3.73 3.26
C ALA A 51 -13.24 5.17 2.94
N LEU A 52 -11.93 5.38 2.78
CA LEU A 52 -11.35 6.67 2.41
C LEU A 52 -11.82 7.13 1.01
N LYS A 53 -11.77 6.25 0.01
CA LYS A 53 -12.22 6.53 -1.36
C LYS A 53 -13.70 6.89 -1.41
N ARG A 54 -14.54 6.24 -0.59
CA ARG A 54 -15.98 6.53 -0.51
C ARG A 54 -16.28 7.86 0.16
N SER A 55 -15.48 8.27 1.14
CA SER A 55 -15.73 9.46 1.95
C SER A 55 -14.42 10.15 2.31
N PRO A 56 -13.73 10.79 1.34
CA PRO A 56 -12.48 11.47 1.61
C PRO A 56 -12.72 12.71 2.48
N PRO A 57 -11.83 13.03 3.44
CA PRO A 57 -11.77 14.32 4.13
C PRO A 57 -11.96 15.50 3.16
N LYS A 58 -12.65 16.55 3.59
CA LYS A 58 -12.98 17.70 2.70
C LYS A 58 -11.74 18.50 2.32
N ASP A 59 -10.79 18.58 3.22
CA ASP A 59 -9.50 19.26 3.20
C ASP A 59 -8.35 18.37 2.69
N MET A 60 -8.64 17.17 2.20
CA MET A 60 -7.62 16.32 1.59
C MET A 60 -6.95 17.01 0.39
N ASP A 61 -5.62 17.03 0.41
CA ASP A 61 -4.74 17.51 -0.65
C ASP A 61 -5.13 16.93 -2.03
N SER A 62 -5.14 17.79 -3.06
CA SER A 62 -5.58 17.42 -4.40
C SER A 62 -4.68 16.37 -5.07
N GLU A 63 -3.37 16.37 -4.80
CA GLU A 63 -2.46 15.34 -5.31
C GLU A 63 -2.75 13.97 -4.70
N VAL A 64 -3.20 13.93 -3.44
CA VAL A 64 -3.60 12.69 -2.76
C VAL A 64 -4.92 12.18 -3.34
N ARG A 65 -5.88 13.06 -3.60
CA ARG A 65 -7.13 12.71 -4.30
C ARG A 65 -6.85 12.14 -5.70
N ASP A 66 -6.01 12.81 -6.47
CA ASP A 66 -5.58 12.35 -7.79
C ASP A 66 -4.93 10.96 -7.73
N MET A 67 -4.20 10.66 -6.65
CA MET A 67 -3.61 9.34 -6.45
C MET A 67 -4.68 8.29 -6.16
N ILE A 68 -5.67 8.58 -5.31
CA ILE A 68 -6.81 7.70 -5.03
C ILE A 68 -7.56 7.32 -6.32
N ASP A 69 -7.76 8.29 -7.20
CA ASP A 69 -8.51 8.10 -8.45
C ASP A 69 -7.74 7.28 -9.49
N LYS A 70 -6.41 7.34 -9.47
CA LYS A 70 -5.53 6.56 -10.36
C LYS A 70 -5.31 5.12 -9.92
N ILE A 71 -5.71 4.76 -8.69
CA ILE A 71 -5.63 3.38 -8.20
C ILE A 71 -6.70 2.54 -8.89
N ASP A 72 -6.24 1.54 -9.64
CA ASP A 72 -7.04 0.61 -10.44
C ASP A 72 -7.25 -0.71 -9.67
N ALA A 73 -8.52 -1.08 -9.50
CA ALA A 73 -8.88 -2.25 -8.71
C ALA A 73 -8.42 -3.57 -9.36
N ASN A 74 -8.40 -3.66 -10.70
CA ASN A 74 -7.96 -4.88 -11.39
C ASN A 74 -6.46 -5.08 -11.25
N TYR A 75 -5.69 -4.01 -11.30
CA TYR A 75 -4.26 -4.05 -11.10
C TYR A 75 -3.92 -4.38 -9.65
N LEU A 76 -4.63 -3.82 -8.65
CA LEU A 76 -4.46 -4.23 -7.26
C LEU A 76 -4.74 -5.72 -7.04
N ASP A 77 -5.80 -6.26 -7.64
CA ASP A 77 -6.11 -7.70 -7.57
C ASP A 77 -4.96 -8.55 -8.15
N TYR A 78 -4.41 -8.13 -9.29
CA TYR A 78 -3.23 -8.75 -9.88
C TYR A 78 -2.01 -8.74 -8.95
N GLU A 79 -1.74 -7.62 -8.27
CA GLU A 79 -0.64 -7.54 -7.29
C GLU A 79 -0.86 -8.47 -6.10
N ILE A 80 -2.08 -8.55 -5.58
CA ILE A 80 -2.44 -9.45 -4.48
C ILE A 80 -2.26 -10.92 -4.89
N GLU A 81 -2.69 -11.30 -6.10
CA GLU A 81 -2.50 -12.65 -6.62
C GLU A 81 -1.02 -12.98 -6.85
N ASN A 82 -0.19 -12.01 -7.22
CA ASN A 82 1.27 -12.23 -7.29
C ASN A 82 1.90 -12.41 -5.92
N LEU A 83 1.45 -11.67 -4.91
CA LEU A 83 1.92 -11.86 -3.53
C LEU A 83 1.56 -13.27 -3.02
N LYS A 84 0.39 -13.79 -3.41
CA LYS A 84 -0.05 -15.15 -3.07
C LYS A 84 0.86 -16.26 -3.64
N LYS A 85 1.47 -16.02 -4.81
CA LYS A 85 2.36 -16.98 -5.49
C LYS A 85 3.74 -17.10 -4.84
N ILE A 86 4.10 -16.20 -3.92
CA ILE A 86 5.37 -16.28 -3.20
C ILE A 86 5.33 -17.47 -2.24
N GLU A 87 6.31 -18.36 -2.35
CA GLU A 87 6.43 -19.55 -1.51
C GLU A 87 7.50 -19.38 -0.43
N SER A 88 8.57 -18.64 -0.73
CA SER A 88 9.67 -18.40 0.19
C SER A 88 9.32 -17.30 1.19
N THR A 89 9.41 -17.60 2.49
CA THR A 89 9.25 -16.60 3.55
C THR A 89 10.32 -15.51 3.49
N GLN A 90 11.53 -15.84 3.02
CA GLN A 90 12.59 -14.85 2.83
C GLN A 90 12.19 -13.86 1.73
N GLU A 91 11.81 -14.36 0.56
CA GLU A 91 11.39 -13.55 -0.58
C GLU A 91 10.18 -12.69 -0.23
N LEU A 92 9.22 -13.26 0.50
CA LEU A 92 8.07 -12.53 1.02
C LEU A 92 8.52 -11.32 1.85
N ARG A 93 9.40 -11.51 2.83
CA ARG A 93 9.87 -10.40 3.69
C ARG A 93 10.61 -9.34 2.90
N GLU A 94 11.42 -9.72 1.92
CA GLU A 94 12.13 -8.77 1.05
C GLU A 94 11.15 -7.93 0.23
N ILE A 95 10.14 -8.57 -0.35
CA ILE A 95 9.08 -7.90 -1.12
C ILE A 95 8.25 -6.97 -0.24
N LEU A 96 7.80 -7.43 0.92
CA LEU A 96 7.04 -6.60 1.86
C LEU A 96 7.87 -5.41 2.33
N SER A 97 9.15 -5.61 2.63
CA SER A 97 10.07 -4.53 3.01
C SER A 97 10.17 -3.48 1.88
N LEU A 98 10.28 -3.92 0.63
CA LEU A 98 10.32 -3.02 -0.53
C LEU A 98 9.01 -2.26 -0.70
N ILE A 99 7.86 -2.92 -0.53
CA ILE A 99 6.53 -2.30 -0.59
C ILE A 99 6.41 -1.20 0.47
N CYS A 100 6.78 -1.49 1.72
CA CYS A 100 6.73 -0.54 2.82
C CYS A 100 7.68 0.64 2.59
N ALA A 101 8.92 0.38 2.14
CA ALA A 101 9.87 1.45 1.82
C ALA A 101 9.35 2.38 0.72
N LYS A 102 8.74 1.82 -0.33
CA LYS A 102 8.09 2.61 -1.39
C LYS A 102 6.90 3.41 -0.88
N ALA A 103 6.06 2.82 -0.02
CA ALA A 103 4.92 3.50 0.56
C ALA A 103 5.38 4.73 1.36
N LEU A 104 6.39 4.58 2.21
CA LEU A 104 6.95 5.69 3.00
C LEU A 104 7.56 6.77 2.10
N ALA A 105 8.29 6.40 1.05
CA ALA A 105 8.87 7.36 0.09
C ALA A 105 7.80 8.10 -0.73
N ILE A 106 6.62 7.50 -0.94
CA ILE A 106 5.49 8.17 -1.58
C ILE A 106 4.79 9.07 -0.55
N ALA A 107 4.52 8.58 0.65
CA ALA A 107 3.86 9.33 1.72
C ALA A 107 4.64 10.59 2.11
N SER A 108 5.98 10.53 2.10
CA SER A 108 6.84 11.69 2.39
C SER A 108 6.66 12.86 1.42
N LYS A 109 5.96 12.67 0.29
CA LYS A 109 5.61 13.76 -0.62
C LYS A 109 4.45 14.60 -0.09
N PHE A 110 3.61 14.05 0.78
CA PHE A 110 2.38 14.69 1.26
C PHE A 110 2.48 15.07 2.75
N VAL A 111 3.28 14.34 3.53
CA VAL A 111 3.49 14.62 4.96
C VAL A 111 4.16 16.00 5.13
N GLY A 112 3.51 16.90 5.86
CA GLY A 112 4.01 18.24 6.18
C GLY A 112 3.62 19.34 5.18
N ARG A 113 2.71 19.05 4.24
CA ARG A 113 2.05 20.10 3.44
C ARG A 113 0.80 20.56 4.19
N GLU A 114 0.89 21.74 4.82
CA GLU A 114 -0.25 22.47 5.42
C GLU A 114 -1.06 23.24 4.37
#